data_AF-A0A0U5L017-F1
#
_entry.id   AF-A0A0U5L017-F1
#
_cell.length_a   1.000
_cell.length_b   1.000
_cell.length_c   1.000
_cell.angle_alpha   90.00
_cell.angle_beta   90.00
_cell.angle_gamma   90.00
#
_symmetry.space_group_name_H-M   'P 1'
#
loop_
_entity.id
_entity.type
_entity.pdbx_description
1 polymer ?
#
loop_
_entity_poly.entity_id
_entity_poly.type
_entity_poly.pdbx_seq_one_letter_code
_entity_poly.pdbx_strand_id
1 'polypeptide(L)' 'MEHLNPFDDAQLECQVLSNARRQYSLWPAGYPLPAGWQPVFGPQPRAACDSWLAQHWQEPTQIGGHHHV' A
#
# COMPACT_ATOMS: atom_id res chain seq x y z
N MET A 1 3.82 -14.62 20.32
CA MET A 1 2.64 -14.73 19.42
C MET A 1 2.56 -13.42 18.71
N GLU A 2 3.29 -13.32 17.61
CA GLU A 2 3.35 -12.11 16.78
C GLU A 2 2.02 -12.08 16.02
N HIS A 3 1.18 -11.09 16.34
CA HIS A 3 -0.07 -10.87 15.63
C HIS A 3 0.28 -10.64 14.15
N LEU A 4 0.06 -11.64 13.30
CA LEU A 4 -0.17 -11.39 11.88
C LEU A 4 -1.35 -10.43 11.86
N ASN A 5 -1.05 -9.14 11.70
CA ASN A 5 -2.06 -8.15 11.46
C ASN A 5 -2.87 -8.69 10.27
N PRO A 6 -4.21 -8.74 10.28
CA PRO A 6 -5.01 -9.25 9.15
C PRO A 6 -4.81 -8.44 7.86
N PHE A 7 -3.94 -7.44 7.88
CA PHE A 7 -3.47 -6.66 6.73
C PHE A 7 -2.09 -7.14 6.20
N ASP A 8 -1.46 -8.10 6.89
CA ASP A 8 -0.15 -8.69 6.58
C ASP A 8 -0.24 -10.12 6.03
N ASP A 9 -1.46 -10.68 5.97
CA ASP A 9 -1.74 -11.91 5.24
C ASP A 9 -1.48 -11.69 3.74
N ALA A 10 -0.38 -12.27 3.23
CA ALA A 10 -0.02 -12.23 1.82
C ALA A 10 -1.07 -12.87 0.90
N GLN A 11 -1.99 -13.65 1.46
CA GLN A 11 -3.10 -14.29 0.75
C GLN A 11 -4.33 -13.37 0.62
N LEU A 12 -4.39 -12.24 1.34
CA LEU A 12 -5.50 -11.31 1.23
C LEU A 12 -5.27 -10.30 0.10
N GLU A 13 -6.30 -10.12 -0.70
CA GLU A 13 -6.33 -9.11 -1.75
C GLU A 13 -6.48 -7.72 -1.12
N CYS A 14 -5.53 -6.84 -1.45
CA CYS A 14 -5.51 -5.46 -0.99
C CYS A 14 -5.76 -4.53 -2.18
N GLN A 15 -6.20 -3.32 -1.86
CA GLN A 15 -6.38 -2.25 -2.81
C GLN A 15 -5.82 -0.95 -2.22
N VAL A 16 -5.24 -0.13 -3.08
CA VAL A 16 -4.78 1.20 -2.73
C VAL A 16 -5.95 2.14 -2.88
N LEU A 17 -6.29 2.82 -1.81
CA LEU A 17 -7.26 3.89 -1.81
C LEU A 17 -6.54 5.23 -1.90
N SER A 18 -7.15 6.19 -2.58
CA SER A 18 -6.76 7.59 -2.57
C SER A 18 -7.88 8.47 -2.06
N ASN A 19 -7.53 9.57 -1.43
CA ASN A 19 -8.49 10.62 -1.05
C ASN A 19 -8.21 11.92 -1.82
N ALA A 20 -9.13 12.88 -1.70
CA ALA A 20 -9.00 14.20 -2.34
C ALA A 20 -7.74 14.98 -1.93
N ARG A 21 -7.08 14.59 -0.83
CA ARG A 21 -5.81 15.17 -0.35
C ARG A 21 -4.58 14.45 -0.92
N ARG A 22 -4.75 13.58 -1.93
CA ARG A 22 -3.69 12.75 -2.53
C ARG A 22 -2.93 11.89 -1.51
N GLN A 23 -3.59 11.45 -0.43
CA GLN A 23 -3.02 10.46 0.46
C GLN A 23 -3.41 9.07 -0.03
N TYR A 24 -2.48 8.10 0.06
CA TYR A 24 -2.77 6.71 -0.22
C TYR A 24 -2.89 5.87 1.05
N SER A 25 -3.75 4.87 1.04
CA SER A 25 -3.87 3.90 2.13
C SER A 25 -4.15 2.51 1.57
N LEU A 26 -3.51 1.50 2.15
CA LEU A 26 -3.80 0.10 1.84
C LEU A 26 -5.06 -0.32 2.58
N TRP A 27 -6.01 -0.87 1.84
CA TRP A 27 -7.28 -1.36 2.37
C TRP A 27 -7.58 -2.76 1.84
N PRO A 28 -8.02 -3.71 2.68
CA PRO A 28 -8.39 -5.05 2.23
C PRO A 28 -9.67 -5.00 1.38
N ALA A 29 -9.67 -5.72 0.25
CA ALA A 29 -10.77 -5.70 -0.72
C ALA A 29 -12.10 -6.25 -0.18
N GLY A 30 -12.04 -7.07 0.87
CA GLY A 30 -13.22 -7.63 1.53
C GLY A 30 -13.98 -6.67 2.45
N TYR A 31 -13.49 -5.43 2.65
CA TYR A 31 -14.10 -4.46 3.57
C TYR A 31 -14.71 -3.27 2.83
N PRO A 32 -15.84 -2.71 3.34
CA PRO A 32 -16.45 -1.53 2.75
C PRO A 32 -15.51 -0.33 2.80
N LEU A 33 -15.59 0.49 1.77
CA LEU A 33 -14.74 1.67 1.64
C LEU A 33 -15.20 2.79 2.57
N PRO A 34 -14.27 3.46 3.27
CA PRO A 34 -14.61 4.64 4.04
C PRO A 34 -15.05 5.80 3.13
N ALA A 35 -16.00 6.61 3.62
CA ALA A 35 -16.51 7.75 2.87
C ALA A 35 -15.38 8.73 2.50
N GLY A 36 -15.34 9.16 1.24
CA GLY A 36 -14.33 10.09 0.73
C GLY A 36 -13.00 9.43 0.31
N TRP A 37 -12.89 8.11 0.43
CA TRP A 37 -11.79 7.32 -0.15
C TRP A 37 -12.26 6.58 -1.39
N GLN A 38 -11.41 6.55 -2.41
CA GLN A 38 -11.71 5.90 -3.68
C GLN A 38 -10.60 4.90 -4.02
N PRO A 39 -10.94 3.71 -4.52
CA PRO A 39 -9.94 2.76 -4.95
C PRO A 39 -9.27 3.26 -6.23
N VAL A 40 -7.94 3.33 -6.21
CA VAL A 40 -7.14 3.75 -7.36
C VAL A 40 -6.33 2.61 -7.96
N PHE A 41 -6.09 1.54 -7.18
CA PHE A 41 -5.39 0.34 -7.62
C PHE A 41 -5.85 -0.89 -6.83
N GLY A 42 -5.97 -2.05 -7.47
CA GLY A 42 -6.49 -3.29 -6.85
C GLY A 42 -7.92 -3.68 -7.29
N PRO A 43 -8.50 -4.76 -6.76
CA PRO A 43 -7.92 -5.70 -5.78
C PRO A 43 -6.77 -6.53 -6.39
N GLN A 44 -5.63 -6.56 -5.70
CA GLN A 44 -4.41 -7.25 -6.12
C GLN A 44 -3.64 -7.74 -4.88
N PRO A 45 -2.72 -8.72 -5.02
CA PRO A 45 -1.85 -9.11 -3.91
C PRO A 45 -0.98 -7.94 -3.43
N ARG A 46 -0.58 -7.99 -2.15
CA ARG A 46 0.24 -6.96 -1.48
C ARG A 46 1.46 -6.53 -2.31
N ALA A 47 2.18 -7.49 -2.90
CA ALA A 47 3.38 -7.21 -3.71
C ALA A 47 3.11 -6.30 -4.92
N ALA A 48 1.95 -6.45 -5.55
CA ALA A 48 1.54 -5.59 -6.67
C ALA A 48 1.13 -4.19 -6.19
N CYS A 49 0.40 -4.09 -5.06
CA CYS A 49 0.06 -2.80 -4.46
C CYS A 49 1.30 -2.04 -3.99
N ASP A 50 2.28 -2.73 -3.42
CA ASP A 50 3.55 -2.16 -2.98
C ASP A 50 4.36 -1.64 -4.17
N SER A 51 4.44 -2.42 -5.26
CA SER A 51 5.06 -1.97 -6.52
C SER A 51 4.35 -0.76 -7.12
N TRP A 52 3.01 -0.69 -7.04
CA TRP A 52 2.26 0.47 -7.51
C TRP A 52 2.52 1.69 -6.63
N LEU A 53 2.51 1.54 -5.30
CA LEU A 53 2.83 2.60 -4.35
C LEU A 53 4.25 3.12 -4.54
N ALA A 54 5.25 2.25 -4.73
CA ALA A 54 6.63 2.64 -4.99
C ALA A 54 6.78 3.48 -6.28
N GLN A 55 5.90 3.27 -7.27
CA GLN A 55 5.90 4.03 -8.52
C GLN A 55 5.07 5.33 -8.45
N HIS A 56 3.94 5.32 -7.73
CA HIS A 56 2.96 6.41 -7.70
C HIS A 56 3.08 7.35 -6.51
N TRP A 57 3.56 6.88 -5.36
CA TRP A 57 3.95 7.72 -4.25
C TRP A 57 5.39 8.16 -4.49
N GLN A 58 5.52 9.28 -5.21
CA GLN A 58 6.80 9.90 -5.48
C GLN A 58 7.47 10.30 -4.15
N GLU A 59 8.39 9.43 -3.71
CA GLU A 59 9.67 9.73 -3.04
C GLU A 59 9.79 9.65 -1.50
N PRO A 60 10.99 9.26 -1.00
CA PRO A 60 12.28 9.24 -1.72
C PRO A 60 12.76 7.85 -2.13
N THR A 61 13.24 7.81 -3.38
CA THR A 61 14.49 7.16 -3.75
C THR A 61 15.34 6.88 -2.51
N GLN A 62 15.52 5.60 -2.16
CA GLN A 62 16.69 5.19 -1.42
C GLN A 62 17.89 5.58 -2.28
N ILE A 63 18.40 6.79 -2.09
CA ILE A 63 19.70 7.18 -2.59
C ILE A 63 20.66 6.14 -2.01
N GLY A 64 21.21 5.30 -2.87
CA GLY A 64 22.16 4.30 -2.45
C GLY A 64 23.35 4.98 -1.78
N GLY A 65 23.89 4.36 -0.74
CA GLY A 65 25.32 4.40 -0.56
C GLY A 65 25.86 4.62 0.84
N HIS A 66 26.56 3.58 1.31
CA HIS A 66 27.90 3.72 1.86
C HIS A 66 28.03 4.57 3.14
N HIS A 67 27.81 3.96 4.32
CA HIS A 67 28.73 4.28 5.41
C HIS A 67 30.07 3.60 5.08
N HIS A 68 31.02 4.46 4.77
CA HIS A 68 32.41 4.26 4.37
C HIS A 68 33.22 3.65 5.53
N VAL A 69 34.12 2.72 5.21
CA VAL A 69 35.29 2.14 5.96
C VAL A 69 35.23 1.91 7.47
#